data_AF-A0A819R6X5-F1
#
_entry.id   AF-A0A819R6X5-F1
#
_cell.length_a   1.000
_cell.length_b   1.000
_cell.length_c   1.000
_cell.angle_alpha   90.00
_cell.angle_beta   90.00
_cell.angle_gamma   90.00
#
_symmetry.space_group_name_H-M   'P 1'
#
loop_
_entity.id
_entity.type
_entity.pdbx_description
1 polymer ?
#
loop_
_entity_poly.entity_id
_entity_poly.type
_entity_poly.pdbx_seq_one_letter_code
_entity_poly.pdbx_strand_id
1 'polypeptide(L)'
;MLTEKDDHIEYLGSNPSSDFPISSLIFISIIGHSLIFYLLPSSIAPLIKSYILSTVHACVSVLAVSIFYLRSSINFTQVNRILGGGDRGTHYENMAYSICYSAGYFICDLFVMLCFKSVRSQAAIFHHIVVLIIGVSG
;
A
#
# COMPACT_ATOMS: atom_id res chain seq x y z
N MET A 1 -29.33 17.47 19.87
CA MET A 1 -29.94 16.40 19.07
C MET A 1 -29.79 16.82 17.61
N LEU A 2 -28.64 16.51 17.02
CA LEU A 2 -28.38 16.77 15.59
C LEU A 2 -29.02 15.61 14.84
N THR A 3 -30.02 15.94 14.05
CA THR A 3 -30.76 15.00 13.20
C THR A 3 -29.81 14.37 12.18
N GLU A 4 -29.63 13.05 12.29
CA GLU A 4 -29.19 12.18 11.20
C GLU A 4 -30.15 12.40 10.03
N LYS A 5 -29.75 13.23 9.08
CA LYS A 5 -30.51 13.46 7.85
C LYS A 5 -29.71 12.83 6.72
N ASP A 6 -30.15 11.64 6.34
CA ASP A 6 -30.11 11.12 4.97
C ASP A 6 -28.78 11.26 4.21
N ASP A 7 -27.77 10.50 4.60
CA ASP A 7 -26.62 10.17 3.73
C ASP A 7 -26.82 8.79 3.04
N HIS A 8 -28.07 8.45 2.72
CA HIS A 8 -28.37 7.44 1.70
C HIS A 8 -28.11 8.04 0.30
N ILE A 9 -26.88 8.47 0.05
CA ILE A 9 -26.36 8.57 -1.31
C ILE A 9 -26.14 7.12 -1.75
N GLU A 10 -27.14 6.59 -2.42
CA GLU A 10 -27.04 5.41 -3.26
C GLU A 10 -25.78 5.60 -4.13
N TYR A 11 -24.73 4.84 -3.81
CA TYR A 11 -23.45 4.88 -4.51
C TYR A 11 -23.68 4.18 -5.86
N LEU A 12 -24.39 4.87 -6.75
CA LEU A 12 -24.64 4.47 -8.13
C LEU A 12 -23.32 4.53 -8.87
N GLY A 13 -22.49 3.50 -8.72
CA GLY A 13 -21.62 2.94 -9.75
C GLY A 13 -20.70 3.87 -10.55
N SER A 14 -20.55 5.15 -10.21
CA SER A 14 -19.56 6.02 -10.80
C SER A 14 -18.27 5.72 -10.10
N ASN A 15 -17.63 4.64 -10.56
CA ASN A 15 -16.24 4.31 -10.33
C ASN A 15 -15.48 5.63 -10.49
N PRO A 16 -15.07 6.31 -9.39
CA PRO A 16 -14.44 7.60 -9.53
C PRO A 16 -13.18 7.30 -10.31
N SER A 17 -13.14 7.82 -11.52
CA SER A 17 -12.01 7.79 -12.41
C SER A 17 -10.84 8.38 -11.64
N SER A 18 -10.09 7.55 -10.94
CA SER A 18 -8.72 7.89 -10.63
C SER A 18 -8.09 8.07 -12.00
N ASP A 19 -7.72 9.31 -12.35
CA ASP A 19 -7.03 9.62 -13.62
C ASP A 19 -5.80 8.70 -13.84
N PHE A 20 -5.35 8.03 -12.79
CA PHE A 20 -4.35 6.97 -12.81
C PHE A 20 -4.96 5.59 -12.55
N PRO A 21 -4.71 4.60 -13.43
CA PRO A 21 -5.02 3.20 -13.16
C PRO A 21 -4.28 2.70 -11.90
N ILE A 22 -4.93 1.83 -11.11
CA ILE A 22 -4.29 1.13 -9.97
C ILE A 22 -2.98 0.46 -10.40
N SER A 23 -2.97 -0.16 -11.59
CA SER A 23 -1.77 -0.79 -12.16
C SER A 23 -0.63 0.22 -12.39
N SER A 24 -0.93 1.44 -12.81
CA SER A 24 0.06 2.51 -12.95
C SER A 24 0.62 2.95 -11.60
N LEU A 25 -0.22 3.05 -10.56
CA LEU A 25 0.23 3.39 -9.21
C LEU A 25 1.14 2.31 -8.61
N ILE A 26 0.78 1.03 -8.80
CA ILE A 26 1.63 -0.10 -8.40
C ILE A 26 2.95 -0.04 -9.17
N PHE A 27 2.93 0.18 -10.49
CA PHE A 27 4.13 0.24 -11.30
C PHE A 27 5.06 1.39 -10.89
N ILE A 28 4.50 2.58 -10.64
CA ILE A 28 5.25 3.73 -10.11
C ILE A 28 5.86 3.37 -8.75
N SER A 29 5.13 2.69 -7.88
CA SER A 29 5.65 2.24 -6.60
C SER A 29 6.81 1.25 -6.77
N ILE A 30 6.73 0.28 -7.69
CA ILE A 30 7.84 -0.65 -7.98
C ILE A 30 9.08 0.12 -8.41
N ILE A 31 8.94 1.07 -9.35
CA ILE A 31 10.06 1.90 -9.81
C ILE A 31 10.62 2.72 -8.66
N GLY A 32 9.76 3.37 -7.86
CA GLY A 32 10.18 4.21 -6.74
C GLY A 32 10.99 3.44 -5.71
N HIS A 33 10.51 2.27 -5.29
CA HIS A 33 11.22 1.41 -4.33
C HIS A 33 12.54 0.89 -4.90
N SER A 34 12.55 0.47 -6.16
CA SER A 34 13.76 0.01 -6.84
C SER A 34 14.79 1.13 -6.92
N LEU A 35 14.35 2.34 -7.30
CA LEU A 35 15.20 3.52 -7.38
C LEU A 35 15.79 3.86 -6.01
N ILE A 36 14.99 3.88 -4.94
CA ILE A 36 15.49 4.10 -3.57
C ILE A 36 16.57 3.07 -3.22
N PHE A 37 16.32 1.78 -3.48
CA PHE A 37 17.29 0.72 -3.22
C PHE A 37 18.63 0.93 -3.96
N TYR A 38 18.59 1.30 -5.24
CA TYR A 38 19.79 1.51 -6.04
C TYR A 38 20.47 2.86 -5.79
N LEU A 39 19.75 3.89 -5.36
CA LEU A 39 20.31 5.19 -4.98
C LEU A 39 21.05 5.15 -3.62
N LEU A 40 20.72 4.19 -2.74
CA LEU A 40 21.48 4.00 -1.50
C LEU A 40 22.96 3.69 -1.80
N PRO A 41 23.91 4.22 -1.01
CA PRO A 41 25.34 4.02 -1.24
C PRO A 41 25.72 2.56 -1.49
N SER A 42 26.56 2.31 -2.49
CA SER A 42 27.00 0.96 -2.88
C SER A 42 27.83 0.25 -1.80
N SER A 43 28.41 1.00 -0.87
CA SER A 43 29.12 0.48 0.30
C SER A 43 28.21 -0.22 1.32
N ILE A 44 26.89 0.02 1.26
CA ILE A 44 25.93 -0.59 2.18
C ILE A 44 25.52 -1.97 1.64
N ALA A 45 25.56 -2.98 2.52
CA ALA A 45 25.15 -4.34 2.16
C ALA A 45 23.67 -4.38 1.70
N PRO A 46 23.33 -5.18 0.67
CA PRO A 46 21.95 -5.30 0.15
C PRO A 46 20.90 -5.59 1.23
N LEU A 47 21.25 -6.38 2.24
CA LEU A 47 20.39 -6.67 3.39
C LEU A 47 19.99 -5.40 4.15
N ILE A 48 20.95 -4.53 4.46
CA ILE A 48 20.69 -3.28 5.16
C ILE A 48 19.83 -2.37 4.29
N LYS A 49 20.06 -2.33 2.98
CA LYS A 49 19.24 -1.55 2.04
C LYS A 49 17.77 -2.01 2.03
N SER A 50 17.54 -3.33 2.01
CA SER A 50 16.18 -3.90 2.11
C SER A 50 15.53 -3.55 3.46
N TYR A 51 16.27 -3.61 4.58
CA TYR A 51 15.72 -3.17 5.88
C TYR A 51 15.35 -1.70 5.93
N ILE A 52 16.17 -0.81 5.35
CA ILE A 52 15.83 0.61 5.23
C ILE A 52 14.53 0.76 4.43
N LEU A 53 14.43 0.10 3.28
CA LEU A 53 13.25 0.16 2.41
C LEU A 53 11.99 -0.35 3.13
N SER A 54 12.10 -1.49 3.82
CA SER A 54 11.03 -2.08 4.63
C SER A 54 10.58 -1.15 5.75
N THR A 55 11.53 -0.49 6.42
CA THR A 55 11.24 0.46 7.50
C THR A 55 10.50 1.68 6.97
N VAL A 56 10.95 2.25 5.84
CA VAL A 56 10.25 3.36 5.18
C VAL A 56 8.84 2.95 4.80
N HIS A 57 8.68 1.76 4.22
CA HIS A 57 7.37 1.22 3.85
C HIS A 57 6.44 1.09 5.07
N ALA A 58 6.93 0.52 6.17
CA ALA A 58 6.18 0.38 7.41
C ALA A 58 5.76 1.75 7.97
N CYS A 59 6.67 2.73 8.02
CA CYS A 59 6.39 4.08 8.48
C CYS A 59 5.29 4.77 7.65
N VAL A 60 5.38 4.69 6.31
CA VAL A 60 4.38 5.26 5.40
C VAL A 60 3.02 4.60 5.60
N SER A 61 2.99 3.27 5.75
CA SER A 61 1.75 2.50 5.96
C SER A 61 1.10 2.85 7.30
N VAL A 62 1.87 2.89 8.38
CA VAL A 62 1.38 3.30 9.71
C VAL A 62 0.86 4.73 9.69
N LEU A 63 1.56 5.65 9.03
CA LEU A 63 1.14 7.04 8.91
C LEU A 63 -0.17 7.16 8.12
N ALA A 64 -0.31 6.44 6.99
CA ALA A 64 -1.53 6.44 6.19
C ALA A 64 -2.74 5.94 7.00
N VAL A 65 -2.57 4.83 7.72
CA VAL A 65 -3.60 4.27 8.61
C VAL A 65 -3.92 5.22 9.77
N SER A 66 -2.91 5.87 10.36
CA SER A 66 -3.12 6.83 11.46
C SER A 66 -3.88 8.06 10.99
N ILE A 67 -3.53 8.62 9.82
CA ILE A 67 -4.24 9.75 9.22
C ILE A 67 -5.69 9.37 8.94
N PHE A 68 -5.91 8.16 8.41
CA PHE A 68 -7.25 7.63 8.18
C PHE A 68 -8.06 7.59 9.47
N TYR A 69 -7.53 7.00 10.55
CA TYR A 69 -8.22 6.94 11.83
C TYR A 69 -8.47 8.32 12.47
N LEU A 70 -7.59 9.29 12.24
CA LEU A 70 -7.77 10.65 12.76
C LEU A 70 -8.84 11.45 11.99
N ARG A 71 -9.09 11.11 10.72
CA ARG A 71 -9.98 11.89 9.84
C ARG A 71 -11.30 11.22 9.52
N SER A 72 -11.40 9.91 9.69
CA SER A 72 -12.57 9.13 9.29
C SER A 72 -13.08 8.29 10.46
N SER A 73 -14.41 8.25 10.64
CA SER A 73 -15.04 7.24 11.49
C SER A 73 -14.94 5.89 10.80
N ILE A 74 -14.55 4.86 11.55
CA ILE A 74 -14.40 3.52 11.00
C ILE A 74 -15.80 2.98 10.70
N ASN A 75 -16.15 2.90 9.42
CA ASN A 75 -17.39 2.26 8.99
C ASN A 75 -17.09 0.91 8.34
N PHE A 76 -17.21 -0.16 9.13
CA PHE A 76 -17.01 -1.53 8.66
C PHE A 76 -18.08 -2.01 7.66
N THR A 77 -19.17 -1.26 7.44
CA THR A 77 -20.17 -1.61 6.41
C THR A 77 -19.79 -1.06 5.03
N GLN A 78 -18.79 -0.17 4.95
CA GLN A 78 -18.33 0.48 3.72
C GLN A 78 -16.86 0.19 3.39
N VAL A 79 -16.41 -1.05 3.61
CA VAL A 79 -15.02 -1.47 3.33
C VAL A 79 -14.60 -1.18 1.88
N ASN A 80 -15.54 -1.29 0.93
CA ASN A 80 -15.28 -0.98 -0.48
C ASN A 80 -14.89 0.49 -0.72
N ARG A 81 -15.32 1.43 0.13
CA ARG A 81 -14.84 2.83 0.05
C ARG A 81 -13.40 2.97 0.53
N ILE A 82 -12.98 2.15 1.50
CA ILE A 82 -11.62 2.14 2.03
C ILE A 82 -10.66 1.50 1.01
N LEU A 83 -11.06 0.38 0.41
CA LEU A 83 -10.26 -0.35 -0.57
C LEU A 83 -10.31 0.29 -1.97
N GLY A 84 -11.46 0.85 -2.36
CA GLY A 84 -11.67 1.51 -3.65
C GLY A 84 -11.14 2.94 -3.72
N GLY A 85 -10.54 3.45 -2.64
CA GLY A 85 -9.92 4.78 -2.61
C GLY A 85 -10.86 5.94 -2.41
N GLY A 86 -12.16 5.69 -2.21
CA GLY A 86 -13.17 6.73 -2.08
C GLY A 86 -13.14 7.77 -3.21
N ASP A 87 -13.83 8.89 -3.01
CA ASP A 87 -13.80 10.00 -3.97
C ASP A 87 -12.58 10.89 -3.71
N ARG A 88 -12.02 11.49 -4.75
CA ARG A 88 -10.84 12.36 -4.63
C ARG A 88 -11.12 13.51 -3.66
N GLY A 89 -10.22 13.73 -2.69
CA GLY A 89 -10.37 14.77 -1.67
C GLY A 89 -11.11 14.32 -0.41
N THR A 90 -11.54 13.06 -0.33
CA THR A 90 -12.23 12.50 0.84
C THR A 90 -11.29 11.88 1.87
N HIS A 91 -9.98 11.93 1.63
CA HIS A 91 -8.90 11.30 2.40
C HIS A 91 -8.85 9.76 2.36
N TYR A 92 -9.92 9.11 1.92
CA TYR A 92 -9.98 7.67 1.66
C TYR A 92 -9.00 7.28 0.54
N GLU A 93 -8.64 8.20 -0.36
CA GLU A 93 -7.68 7.96 -1.44
C GLU A 93 -6.27 7.66 -0.91
N ASN A 94 -5.91 8.18 0.27
CA ASN A 94 -4.62 7.90 0.90
C ASN A 94 -4.48 6.42 1.26
N MET A 95 -5.59 5.76 1.61
CA MET A 95 -5.58 4.33 1.90
C MET A 95 -5.36 3.52 0.62
N ALA A 96 -6.07 3.84 -0.46
CA ALA A 96 -5.83 3.17 -1.75
C ALA A 96 -4.41 3.41 -2.28
N TYR A 97 -3.87 4.63 -2.14
CA TYR A 97 -2.47 4.91 -2.47
C TYR A 97 -1.52 4.13 -1.58
N SER A 98 -1.79 4.01 -0.28
CA SER A 98 -0.99 3.20 0.64
C SER A 98 -1.04 1.72 0.28
N ILE A 99 -2.18 1.19 -0.16
CA ILE A 99 -2.32 -0.19 -0.66
C ILE A 99 -1.49 -0.38 -1.93
N CYS A 100 -1.62 0.50 -2.92
CA CYS A 100 -0.82 0.44 -4.16
C CYS A 100 0.68 0.56 -3.88
N TYR A 101 1.04 1.45 -2.96
CA TYR A 101 2.40 1.64 -2.47
C TYR A 101 2.93 0.33 -1.85
N SER A 102 2.15 -0.30 -0.97
CA SER A 102 2.47 -1.58 -0.32
C SER A 102 2.63 -2.72 -1.32
N ALA A 103 1.75 -2.81 -2.31
CA ALA A 103 1.83 -3.82 -3.38
C ALA A 103 3.09 -3.64 -4.23
N GLY A 104 3.45 -2.41 -4.57
CA GLY A 104 4.70 -2.15 -5.30
C GLY A 104 5.96 -2.44 -4.48
N TYR A 105 5.95 -2.10 -3.18
CA TYR A 105 7.01 -2.50 -2.24
C TYR A 105 7.16 -4.01 -2.20
N PHE A 106 6.05 -4.75 -2.04
CA PHE A 106 6.02 -6.20 -1.97
C PHE A 106 6.69 -6.86 -3.19
N ILE A 107 6.35 -6.39 -4.40
CA ILE A 107 6.94 -6.89 -5.64
C ILE A 107 8.43 -6.54 -5.72
N CYS A 108 8.81 -5.32 -5.30
CA CYS A 108 10.20 -4.89 -5.25
C CYS A 108 11.03 -5.75 -4.27
N ASP A 109 10.53 -6.00 -3.06
CA ASP A 109 11.22 -6.79 -2.05
C ASP A 109 11.37 -8.26 -2.49
N LEU A 110 10.35 -8.82 -3.15
CA LEU A 110 10.46 -10.12 -3.80
C LEU A 110 11.57 -10.14 -4.87
N PHE A 111 11.64 -9.13 -5.72
CA PHE A 111 12.69 -9.02 -6.73
C PHE A 111 14.08 -8.90 -6.10
N VAL A 112 14.23 -8.05 -5.08
CA VAL A 112 15.48 -7.89 -4.32
C VAL A 112 15.91 -9.22 -3.68
N MET A 113 14.97 -9.98 -3.10
CA MET A 113 15.25 -11.32 -2.60
C MET A 113 15.74 -12.24 -3.72
N LEU A 114 15.11 -12.24 -4.90
CA LEU A 114 15.56 -13.04 -6.03
C LEU A 114 16.96 -12.65 -6.52
N CYS A 115 17.32 -11.38 -6.51
CA CYS A 115 18.65 -10.91 -6.93
C CYS A 115 19.74 -11.13 -5.87
N PHE A 116 19.43 -10.93 -4.58
CA PHE A 116 20.42 -10.92 -3.51
C PHE A 116 20.13 -12.01 -2.47
N LYS A 117 20.91 -13.09 -2.51
CA LYS A 117 20.78 -14.20 -1.55
C LYS A 117 20.85 -13.77 -0.09
N SER A 118 21.61 -12.72 0.22
CA SER A 118 21.75 -12.18 1.58
C SER A 118 20.46 -11.58 2.15
N VAL A 119 19.47 -11.27 1.32
CA VAL A 119 18.17 -10.71 1.73
C VAL A 119 17.14 -11.83 2.04
N ARG A 120 17.42 -13.06 1.61
CA ARG A 120 16.50 -14.21 1.73
C ARG A 120 16.55 -14.84 3.12
N SER A 121 15.83 -14.27 4.09
CA SER A 121 15.55 -14.99 5.34
C SER A 121 14.35 -15.93 5.16
N GLN A 122 14.32 -17.05 5.90
CA GLN A 122 13.16 -17.95 5.89
C GLN A 122 11.87 -17.22 6.30
N ALA A 123 11.97 -16.31 7.27
CA ALA A 123 10.86 -15.49 7.72
C ALA A 123 10.35 -14.54 6.61
N ALA A 124 11.25 -13.89 5.87
CA ALA A 124 10.87 -13.00 4.76
C ALA A 124 10.19 -13.78 3.62
N ILE A 125 10.72 -14.94 3.25
CA ILE A 125 10.11 -15.82 2.24
C ILE A 125 8.72 -16.28 2.70
N PHE A 126 8.61 -16.76 3.94
CA PHE A 126 7.33 -17.21 4.49
C PHE A 126 6.30 -16.07 4.52
N HIS A 127 6.69 -14.87 4.97
CA HIS A 127 5.85 -13.69 4.92
C HIS A 127 5.33 -13.41 3.50
N HIS A 128 6.20 -13.46 2.49
CA HIS A 128 5.79 -13.22 1.11
C HIS A 128 4.85 -14.29 0.55
N ILE A 129 5.07 -15.57 0.89
CA ILE A 129 4.18 -16.66 0.51
C ILE A 129 2.79 -16.46 1.14
N VAL A 130 2.73 -16.14 2.44
CA VAL A 130 1.45 -15.90 3.14
C VAL A 130 0.70 -14.72 2.52
N VAL A 131 1.39 -13.61 2.26
CA VAL A 131 0.79 -12.42 1.64
C VAL A 131 0.28 -12.74 0.22
N LEU A 132 1.01 -13.51 -0.58
CA LEU A 132 0.54 -13.96 -1.90
C LEU A 132 -0.70 -14.84 -1.82
N ILE A 133 -0.72 -15.81 -0.91
CA ILE A 133 -1.88 -16.71 -0.74
C ILE A 133 -3.11 -15.91 -0.34
N ILE A 134 -2.98 -15.01 0.65
CA ILE A 134 -4.09 -14.18 1.10
C ILE A 134 -4.53 -13.22 0.00
N GLY A 135 -3.60 -12.58 -0.70
CA GLY A 135 -3.90 -11.60 -1.75
C GLY A 135 -4.52 -12.18 -3.02
N VAL A 136 -4.31 -13.46 -3.32
CA VAL A 136 -4.93 -14.16 -4.48
C VAL A 136 -6.27 -14.80 -4.11
N SER A 137 -6.52 -15.06 -2.82
CA SER A 137 -7.74 -15.74 -2.36
C SER A 137 -8.90 -14.79 -2.02
N GLY A 138 -8.65 -13.48 -2.00
CA GLY A 138 -9.66 -12.44 -1.76
C GLY A 138 -10.13 -11.79 -3.06
#